data_AF-A0A3M1MZ21-F1
#
_entry.id   AF-A0A3M1MZ21-F1
#
_cell.length_a   1.000
_cell.length_b   1.000
_cell.length_c   1.000
_cell.angle_alpha   90.00
_cell.angle_beta   90.00
_cell.angle_gamma   90.00
#
_symmetry.space_group_name_H-M   'P 1'
#
loop_
_entity.id
_entity.type
_entity.pdbx_description
1 polymer ?
#
loop_
_entity_poly.entity_id
_entity_poly.type
_entity_poly.pdbx_seq_one_letter_code
_entity_poly.pdbx_strand_id
1 'polypeptide(L)'
;LLLIGGPFAWAIYSDKRRKRQYLPPTIKIAGNGIKRGLTAIEAAVLLEQPVDRILTMMLFSVVQKGAARVLTRDPLKIEVLDTEGKELRAYEKQFLEAMSKPRKREKRKDLQDVLVSLVRSVNKKVKGFSYRQTRAYYQSIIKKAWQQVEQADTPEVQMKALEEALPWTLLDEDFDDRAEKIFRTRPVYLPHWWSAYDPGTQGAARPRQTGHPTGGAVSASPRGGAHPSGLPTLPGGEFAASVVSGIQNFSSQIIGNLTDFTSGITQKTNPIPKSSSSSHHGGGSSGGHSCACACACACAGCACACAGGGR
;
A
#
# COMPACT_ATOMS: atom_id res chain seq x y z
N LEU A 1 31.71 -4.76 -30.04
CA LEU A 1 30.50 -3.97 -29.74
C LEU A 1 30.27 -4.02 -28.24
N LEU A 2 30.55 -2.91 -27.55
CA LEU A 2 30.72 -2.79 -26.11
C LEU A 2 29.38 -2.76 -25.35
N LEU A 3 29.38 -3.48 -24.23
CA LEU A 3 28.38 -3.51 -23.16
C LEU A 3 28.25 -2.13 -22.50
N ILE A 4 27.22 -1.35 -22.85
CA ILE A 4 26.86 -0.09 -22.17
C ILE A 4 25.37 -0.14 -21.82
N GLY A 5 25.03 -0.82 -20.72
CA GLY A 5 23.64 -0.89 -20.23
C GLY A 5 23.49 -1.25 -18.74
N GLY A 6 24.58 -1.52 -18.03
CA GLY A 6 24.58 -2.02 -16.65
C GLY A 6 24.18 -1.01 -15.57
N PRO A 7 24.75 0.21 -15.50
CA PRO A 7 24.59 1.05 -14.31
C PRO A 7 23.25 1.80 -14.24
N PHE A 8 22.67 2.22 -15.37
CA PHE A 8 21.40 2.96 -15.39
C PHE A 8 20.19 2.06 -15.09
N ALA A 9 20.17 0.83 -15.59
CA ALA A 9 19.12 -0.14 -15.27
C ALA A 9 19.11 -0.51 -13.76
N TRP A 10 20.30 -0.60 -13.15
CA TRP A 10 20.45 -0.91 -11.73
C TRP A 10 20.01 0.24 -10.82
N ALA A 11 20.29 1.49 -11.22
CA ALA A 11 19.83 2.69 -10.51
C ALA A 11 18.29 2.82 -10.51
N ILE A 12 17.63 2.56 -11.65
CA ILE A 12 16.16 2.61 -11.75
C ILE A 12 15.50 1.47 -10.96
N TYR A 13 16.10 0.27 -10.98
CA TYR A 13 15.57 -0.88 -10.24
C TYR A 13 15.73 -0.75 -8.71
N SER A 14 16.87 -0.22 -8.25
CA SER A 14 17.12 0.00 -6.82
C SER A 14 16.22 1.09 -6.23
N ASP A 15 15.96 2.17 -6.96
CA ASP A 15 15.09 3.27 -6.53
C ASP A 15 13.62 2.83 -6.37
N LYS A 16 13.10 1.99 -7.28
CA LYS A 16 11.76 1.39 -7.14
C LYS A 16 11.63 0.51 -5.89
N ARG A 17 12.65 -0.29 -5.55
CA ARG A 17 12.66 -1.09 -4.31
C ARG A 17 12.73 -0.20 -3.05
N ARG A 18 13.52 0.87 -3.07
CA ARG A 18 13.65 1.81 -1.95
C ARG A 18 12.34 2.54 -1.64
N LYS A 19 11.56 2.88 -2.66
CA LYS A 19 10.25 3.54 -2.49
C LYS A 19 9.20 2.68 -1.77
N ARG A 20 9.38 1.35 -1.74
CA ARG A 20 8.56 0.44 -0.91
C ARG A 20 9.13 0.22 0.50
N GLN A 21 10.38 0.61 0.77
CA GLN A 21 11.02 0.42 2.07
C GLN A 21 10.64 1.54 3.05
N TYR A 22 9.41 1.50 3.56
CA TYR A 22 8.91 2.44 4.56
C TYR A 22 9.53 2.23 5.94
N LEU A 23 10.08 1.03 6.19
CA LEU A 23 10.66 0.66 7.47
C LEU A 23 12.18 0.72 7.38
N PRO A 24 12.87 1.27 8.39
CA PRO A 24 14.33 1.26 8.40
C PRO A 24 14.85 -0.18 8.49
N PRO A 25 16.02 -0.48 7.88
CA PRO A 25 16.67 -1.77 8.02
C PRO A 25 17.07 -1.94 9.49
N THR A 26 16.28 -2.68 10.25
CA THR A 26 16.59 -2.97 11.65
C THR A 26 17.65 -4.06 11.69
N ILE A 27 18.80 -3.73 12.28
CA ILE A 27 19.81 -4.73 12.64
C ILE A 27 19.09 -5.78 13.49
N LYS A 28 19.34 -7.06 13.19
CA LYS A 28 18.71 -8.25 13.76
C LYS A 28 18.95 -8.33 15.28
N ILE A 29 18.33 -7.45 16.07
CA ILE A 29 18.15 -7.66 17.49
C ILE A 29 17.23 -8.87 17.55
N ALA A 30 17.64 -9.93 18.24
CA ALA A 30 16.85 -11.14 18.44
C ALA A 30 15.59 -10.79 19.24
N GLY A 31 14.60 -10.20 18.56
CA GLY A 31 13.27 -10.02 19.10
C GLY A 31 12.62 -11.38 19.24
N ASN A 32 12.13 -11.69 20.43
CA ASN A 32 11.52 -12.97 20.73
C ASN A 32 10.06 -12.97 20.24
N GLY A 33 9.77 -13.83 19.25
CA GLY A 33 8.41 -14.11 18.80
C GLY A 33 7.81 -13.12 17.79
N ILE A 34 6.52 -13.34 17.52
CA ILE A 34 5.72 -12.64 16.50
C ILE A 34 4.86 -11.53 17.11
N LYS A 35 4.81 -10.35 16.45
CA LYS A 35 3.84 -9.32 16.83
C LYS A 35 2.46 -9.69 16.28
N ARG A 36 1.54 -10.06 17.17
CA ARG A 36 0.12 -10.30 16.83
C ARG A 36 -0.72 -9.03 17.03
N GLY A 37 -1.93 -9.02 16.46
CA GLY A 37 -2.94 -7.98 16.68
C GLY A 37 -2.76 -6.69 15.88
N LEU A 38 -1.86 -6.66 14.89
CA LEU A 38 -1.92 -5.64 13.83
C LEU A 38 -3.19 -5.82 13.00
N THR A 39 -3.77 -4.69 12.59
CA THR A 39 -4.87 -4.65 11.63
C THR A 39 -4.38 -4.99 10.22
N ALA A 40 -5.29 -5.24 9.27
CA ALA A 40 -4.91 -5.44 7.88
C ALA A 40 -4.13 -4.24 7.30
N ILE A 41 -4.53 -3.01 7.63
CA ILE A 41 -3.85 -1.78 7.19
C ILE A 41 -2.45 -1.65 7.81
N GLU A 42 -2.30 -2.00 9.09
CA GLU A 42 -1.01 -2.01 9.77
C GLU A 42 -0.09 -3.11 9.23
N ALA A 43 -0.65 -4.28 8.92
CA ALA A 43 0.05 -5.38 8.27
C ALA A 43 0.46 -5.00 6.84
N ALA A 44 -0.34 -4.22 6.11
CA ALA A 44 0.01 -3.72 4.79
C ALA A 44 1.28 -2.84 4.84
N VAL A 45 1.40 -1.98 5.86
CA VAL A 45 2.63 -1.21 6.11
C VAL A 45 3.80 -2.12 6.47
N LEU A 46 3.59 -3.11 7.34
CA LEU A 46 4.63 -4.07 7.72
C LEU A 46 5.13 -4.90 6.51
N LEU A 47 4.22 -5.22 5.59
CA LEU A 47 4.52 -5.97 4.37
C LEU A 47 4.99 -5.06 3.23
N GLU A 48 5.14 -3.76 3.46
CA GLU A 48 5.66 -2.79 2.49
C GLU A 48 4.79 -2.69 1.23
N GLN A 49 3.47 -2.79 1.41
CA GLN A 49 2.50 -2.64 0.34
C GLN A 49 2.53 -1.23 -0.27
N PRO A 50 2.18 -1.08 -1.57
CA PRO A 50 2.08 0.22 -2.23
C PRO A 50 1.17 1.21 -1.47
N VAL A 51 1.55 2.49 -1.41
CA VAL A 51 0.82 3.52 -0.65
C VAL A 51 -0.61 3.75 -1.13
N ASP A 52 -0.85 3.69 -2.43
CA ASP A 52 -2.17 3.76 -3.05
C ASP A 52 -3.08 2.62 -2.57
N ARG A 53 -2.55 1.39 -2.50
CA ARG A 53 -3.25 0.24 -1.92
C ARG A 53 -3.58 0.47 -0.45
N ILE A 54 -2.64 0.98 0.35
CA ILE A 54 -2.87 1.28 1.78
C ILE A 54 -3.99 2.33 1.95
N LEU A 55 -4.01 3.39 1.13
CA LEU A 55 -5.03 4.42 1.19
C LEU A 55 -6.40 3.91 0.73
N THR A 56 -6.46 3.05 -0.28
CA THR A 56 -7.71 2.37 -0.68
C THR A 56 -8.23 1.48 0.44
N MET A 57 -7.35 0.75 1.13
CA MET A 57 -7.77 -0.03 2.31
C MET A 57 -8.28 0.85 3.45
N MET A 58 -7.71 2.04 3.67
CA MET A 58 -8.26 3.02 4.63
C MET A 58 -9.65 3.47 4.21
N LEU A 59 -9.86 3.78 2.92
CA LEU A 59 -11.18 4.11 2.38
C LEU A 59 -12.18 2.98 2.64
N PHE A 60 -11.82 1.74 2.35
CA PHE A 60 -12.71 0.59 2.60
C PHE A 60 -13.02 0.44 4.08
N SER A 61 -12.03 0.61 4.96
CA SER A 61 -12.24 0.53 6.42
C SER A 61 -13.24 1.59 6.92
N VAL A 62 -13.14 2.85 6.44
CA VAL A 62 -14.07 3.90 6.88
C VAL A 62 -15.45 3.74 6.27
N VAL A 63 -15.56 3.23 5.05
CA VAL A 63 -16.86 2.92 4.41
C VAL A 63 -17.53 1.73 5.09
N GLN A 64 -16.77 0.65 5.38
CA GLN A 64 -17.25 -0.52 6.10
C GLN A 64 -17.78 -0.16 7.49
N LYS A 65 -17.12 0.78 8.19
CA LYS A 65 -17.59 1.31 9.48
C LYS A 65 -18.73 2.33 9.36
N GLY A 66 -19.18 2.61 8.14
CA GLY A 66 -20.23 3.59 7.85
C GLY A 66 -19.82 5.03 8.13
N ALA A 67 -18.54 5.36 8.31
CA ALA A 67 -18.06 6.71 8.58
C ALA A 67 -17.90 7.57 7.32
N ALA A 68 -17.95 6.94 6.14
CA ALA A 68 -17.95 7.64 4.87
C ALA A 68 -18.77 6.88 3.82
N ARG A 69 -19.20 7.62 2.79
CA ARG A 69 -19.79 7.10 1.56
C ARG A 69 -19.12 7.73 0.36
N VAL A 70 -18.89 6.97 -0.71
CA VAL A 70 -18.38 7.48 -1.98
C VAL A 70 -19.55 8.06 -2.78
N LEU A 71 -19.44 9.33 -3.16
CA LEU A 71 -20.43 10.02 -4.00
C LEU A 71 -20.12 9.80 -5.49
N THR A 72 -18.86 9.96 -5.86
CA THR A 72 -18.37 9.75 -7.23
C THR A 72 -17.01 9.06 -7.18
N ARG A 73 -16.76 8.11 -8.09
CA ARG A 73 -15.48 7.37 -8.19
C ARG A 73 -14.46 8.07 -9.10
N ASP A 74 -14.95 8.87 -10.03
CA ASP A 74 -14.16 9.68 -10.94
C ASP A 74 -14.89 11.02 -11.20
N PRO A 75 -14.41 12.15 -10.64
CA PRO A 75 -13.34 12.25 -9.66
C PRO A 75 -13.75 11.66 -8.28
N LEU A 76 -12.83 11.06 -7.53
CA LEU A 76 -13.10 10.49 -6.21
C LEU A 76 -13.58 11.57 -5.23
N LYS A 77 -14.86 11.52 -4.87
CA LYS A 77 -15.48 12.36 -3.84
C LYS A 77 -16.14 11.47 -2.80
N ILE A 78 -15.91 11.81 -1.54
CA ILE A 78 -16.53 11.12 -0.41
C ILE A 78 -17.35 12.10 0.41
N GLU A 79 -18.46 11.62 0.92
CA GLU A 79 -19.25 12.22 1.98
C GLU A 79 -18.79 11.62 3.31
N VAL A 80 -18.42 12.48 4.27
CA VAL A 80 -18.15 12.03 5.64
C VAL A 80 -19.49 11.95 6.35
N LEU A 81 -19.83 10.76 6.84
CA LEU A 81 -21.06 10.51 7.58
C LEU A 81 -20.82 10.78 9.07
N ASP A 82 -21.89 10.73 9.87
CA ASP A 82 -21.77 10.85 11.32
C ASP A 82 -20.77 9.82 11.87
N THR A 83 -19.85 10.27 12.73
CA THR A 83 -18.79 9.44 13.31
C THR A 83 -19.03 9.12 14.78
N GLU A 84 -20.10 9.64 15.38
CA GLU A 84 -20.47 9.36 16.75
C GLU A 84 -20.75 7.87 16.97
N GLY A 85 -20.27 7.34 18.10
CA GLY A 85 -20.39 5.92 18.45
C GLY A 85 -19.56 4.94 17.61
N LYS A 86 -18.83 5.40 16.57
CA LYS A 86 -18.01 4.52 15.72
C LYS A 86 -16.60 4.36 16.27
N GLU A 87 -16.14 3.11 16.37
CA GLU A 87 -14.77 2.77 16.75
C GLU A 87 -13.77 3.04 15.61
N LEU A 88 -13.49 4.33 15.38
CA LEU A 88 -12.50 4.78 14.41
C LEU A 88 -11.11 4.84 15.02
N ARG A 89 -10.14 4.25 14.32
CA ARG A 89 -8.72 4.31 14.68
C ARG A 89 -8.15 5.69 14.36
N ALA A 90 -7.03 6.02 14.99
CA ALA A 90 -6.39 7.33 14.80
C ALA A 90 -6.10 7.65 13.31
N TYR A 91 -5.57 6.68 12.56
CA TYR A 91 -5.30 6.87 11.13
C TYR A 91 -6.57 6.98 10.27
N GLU A 92 -7.70 6.39 10.70
CA GLU A 92 -8.99 6.50 10.01
C GLU A 92 -9.59 7.90 10.21
N LYS A 93 -9.51 8.44 11.44
CA LYS A 93 -9.92 9.82 11.73
C LYS A 93 -9.10 10.83 10.93
N GLN A 94 -7.78 10.68 10.93
CA GLN A 94 -6.88 11.53 10.14
C GLN A 94 -7.16 11.42 8.64
N PHE A 95 -7.47 10.21 8.14
CA PHE A 95 -7.83 10.01 6.74
C PHE A 95 -9.11 10.76 6.36
N LEU A 96 -10.16 10.68 7.18
CA LEU A 96 -11.41 11.41 6.95
C LEU A 96 -11.20 12.92 6.96
N GLU A 97 -10.39 13.42 7.89
CA GLU A 97 -10.03 14.85 7.96
C GLU A 97 -9.22 15.30 6.73
N ALA A 98 -8.28 14.48 6.26
CA ALA A 98 -7.52 14.79 5.05
C ALA A 98 -8.44 14.82 3.81
N MET A 99 -9.38 13.88 3.72
CA MET A 99 -10.30 13.78 2.58
C MET A 99 -11.32 14.91 2.53
N SER A 100 -11.66 15.54 3.67
CA SER A 100 -12.54 16.70 3.74
C SER A 100 -11.86 18.01 3.31
N LYS A 101 -10.54 18.04 3.15
CA LYS A 101 -9.84 19.25 2.68
C LYS A 101 -10.29 19.62 1.26
N PRO A 102 -10.67 20.89 1.00
CA PRO A 102 -11.16 21.32 -0.31
C PRO A 102 -10.05 21.37 -1.36
N ARG A 103 -8.83 21.75 -0.95
CA ARG A 103 -7.69 21.89 -1.87
C ARG A 103 -6.93 20.59 -2.00
N LYS A 104 -6.70 20.14 -3.24
CA LYS A 104 -5.91 18.93 -3.57
C LYS A 104 -4.51 18.92 -2.94
N ARG A 105 -3.84 20.07 -2.88
CA ARG A 105 -2.49 20.18 -2.27
C ARG A 105 -2.50 19.92 -0.77
N GLU A 106 -3.47 20.47 -0.05
CA GLU A 106 -3.64 20.28 1.40
C GLU A 106 -4.02 18.83 1.69
N LYS A 107 -5.01 18.30 0.97
CA LYS A 107 -5.40 16.88 1.00
C LYS A 107 -4.21 15.95 0.83
N ARG A 108 -3.39 16.17 -0.20
CA ARG A 108 -2.20 15.36 -0.47
C ARG A 108 -1.19 15.42 0.67
N LYS A 109 -0.94 16.60 1.23
CA LYS A 109 -0.02 16.78 2.36
C LYS A 109 -0.53 16.03 3.59
N ASP A 110 -1.80 16.18 3.93
CA ASP A 110 -2.38 15.57 5.12
C ASP A 110 -2.40 14.03 4.98
N LEU A 111 -2.68 13.50 3.78
CA LEU A 111 -2.56 12.07 3.50
C LEU A 111 -1.13 11.54 3.65
N GLN A 112 -0.10 12.32 3.29
CA GLN A 112 1.28 11.94 3.58
C GLN A 112 1.52 11.88 5.09
N ASP A 113 1.02 12.85 5.83
CA ASP A 113 1.20 12.91 7.28
C ASP A 113 0.46 11.75 7.99
N VAL A 114 -0.72 11.33 7.49
CA VAL A 114 -1.42 10.10 7.94
C VAL A 114 -0.55 8.86 7.74
N LEU A 115 0.04 8.69 6.55
CA LEU A 115 0.88 7.52 6.27
C LEU A 115 2.17 7.53 7.10
N VAL A 116 2.78 8.71 7.31
CA VAL A 116 3.95 8.85 8.18
C VAL A 116 3.60 8.50 9.63
N SER A 117 2.45 8.95 10.13
CA SER A 117 1.98 8.64 11.48
C SER A 117 1.71 7.14 11.65
N LEU A 118 1.09 6.51 10.64
CA LEU A 118 0.83 5.07 10.61
C LEU A 118 2.14 4.27 10.61
N VAL A 119 3.10 4.60 9.74
CA VAL A 119 4.40 3.91 9.68
C VAL A 119 5.15 4.00 11.01
N ARG A 120 5.15 5.17 11.65
CA ARG A 120 5.75 5.35 12.99
C ARG A 120 5.05 4.51 14.05
N SER A 121 3.72 4.46 14.02
CA SER A 121 2.92 3.65 14.93
C SER A 121 3.22 2.15 14.77
N VAL A 122 3.26 1.65 13.53
CA VAL A 122 3.61 0.26 13.23
C VAL A 122 5.02 -0.07 13.69
N ASN A 123 6.01 0.77 13.37
CA ASN A 123 7.40 0.60 13.84
C ASN A 123 7.50 0.52 15.37
N LYS A 124 6.76 1.36 16.09
CA LYS A 124 6.69 1.31 17.56
C LYS A 124 6.07 0.00 18.05
N LYS A 125 5.00 -0.48 17.40
CA LYS A 125 4.29 -1.72 17.75
C LYS A 125 5.10 -2.99 17.53
N VAL A 126 5.97 -3.02 16.51
CA VAL A 126 6.80 -4.20 16.18
C VAL A 126 8.17 -4.14 16.84
N LYS A 127 8.53 -3.03 17.49
CA LYS A 127 9.77 -2.90 18.26
C LYS A 127 9.85 -4.01 19.31
N GLY A 128 10.94 -4.76 19.32
CA GLY A 128 11.15 -5.89 20.24
C GLY A 128 10.66 -7.24 19.71
N PHE A 129 9.99 -7.30 18.56
CA PHE A 129 9.55 -8.54 17.91
C PHE A 129 10.42 -8.90 16.70
N SER A 130 10.38 -10.17 16.29
CA SER A 130 11.05 -10.60 15.07
C SER A 130 10.29 -10.10 13.84
N TYR A 131 10.84 -9.12 13.12
CA TYR A 131 10.26 -8.62 11.86
C TYR A 131 10.03 -9.74 10.86
N ARG A 132 11.01 -10.65 10.69
CA ARG A 132 10.90 -11.78 9.75
C ARG A 132 9.75 -12.70 10.12
N GLN A 133 9.66 -13.13 11.39
CA GLN A 133 8.58 -14.02 11.81
C GLN A 133 7.22 -13.32 11.76
N THR A 134 7.18 -12.02 12.09
CA THR A 134 5.93 -11.23 12.05
C THR A 134 5.42 -11.08 10.62
N ARG A 135 6.30 -10.77 9.64
CA ARG A 135 5.92 -10.75 8.21
C ARG A 135 5.40 -12.11 7.76
N ALA A 136 6.10 -13.19 8.08
CA ALA A 136 5.67 -14.55 7.74
C ALA A 136 4.31 -14.92 8.36
N TYR A 137 4.07 -14.48 9.60
CA TYR A 137 2.78 -14.66 10.28
C TYR A 137 1.65 -13.95 9.53
N TYR A 138 1.80 -12.67 9.15
CA TYR A 138 0.76 -11.96 8.40
C TYR A 138 0.58 -12.50 6.98
N GLN A 139 1.65 -12.95 6.32
CA GLN A 139 1.53 -13.68 5.05
C GLN A 139 0.71 -14.96 5.19
N SER A 140 0.82 -15.68 6.32
CA SER A 140 -0.02 -16.85 6.58
C SER A 140 -1.49 -16.49 6.80
N ILE A 141 -1.80 -15.32 7.37
CA ILE A 141 -3.17 -14.83 7.51
C ILE A 141 -3.79 -14.54 6.15
N ILE A 142 -3.05 -13.91 5.23
CA ILE A 142 -3.52 -13.64 3.85
C ILE A 142 -3.88 -14.96 3.14
N LYS A 143 -3.03 -15.98 3.27
CA LYS A 143 -3.31 -17.32 2.70
C LYS A 143 -4.58 -17.93 3.28
N LYS A 144 -4.79 -17.83 4.59
CA LYS A 144 -5.99 -18.33 5.27
C LYS A 144 -7.25 -17.56 4.86
N ALA A 145 -7.15 -16.25 4.67
CA ALA A 145 -8.26 -15.41 4.22
C ALA A 145 -8.77 -15.87 2.84
N TRP A 146 -7.86 -16.19 1.91
CA TRP A 146 -8.24 -16.78 0.63
C TRP A 146 -8.89 -18.16 0.77
N GLN A 147 -8.36 -19.02 1.65
CA GLN A 147 -8.96 -20.33 1.92
C GLN A 147 -10.39 -20.20 2.46
N GLN A 148 -10.67 -19.20 3.31
CA GLN A 148 -12.02 -18.94 3.82
C GLN A 148 -12.99 -18.53 2.71
N VAL A 149 -12.53 -17.73 1.75
CA VAL A 149 -13.34 -17.32 0.59
C VAL A 149 -13.58 -18.51 -0.34
N GLU A 150 -12.57 -19.35 -0.59
CA GLU A 150 -12.67 -20.52 -1.47
C GLU A 150 -13.60 -21.61 -0.92
N GLN A 151 -13.60 -21.82 0.40
CA GLN A 151 -14.37 -22.86 1.09
C GLN A 151 -15.81 -22.45 1.42
N ALA A 152 -16.19 -21.20 1.16
CA ALA A 152 -17.54 -20.74 1.41
C ALA A 152 -18.49 -21.26 0.33
N ASP A 153 -19.42 -22.15 0.71
CA ASP A 153 -20.28 -22.87 -0.24
C ASP A 153 -21.67 -22.23 -0.44
N THR A 154 -22.14 -21.38 0.47
CA THR A 154 -23.43 -20.69 0.34
C THR A 154 -23.26 -19.19 0.11
N PRO A 155 -24.21 -18.53 -0.58
CA PRO A 155 -24.19 -17.08 -0.82
C PRO A 155 -23.96 -16.22 0.42
N GLU A 156 -24.66 -16.52 1.51
CA GLU A 156 -24.62 -15.75 2.75
C GLU A 156 -23.27 -15.95 3.47
N VAL A 157 -22.75 -17.17 3.45
CA VAL A 157 -21.44 -17.51 4.01
C VAL A 157 -20.33 -16.90 3.17
N GLN A 158 -20.46 -16.89 1.84
CA GLN A 158 -19.52 -16.24 0.93
C GLN A 158 -19.46 -14.74 1.17
N MET A 159 -20.62 -14.07 1.28
CA MET A 159 -20.67 -12.63 1.56
C MET A 159 -19.99 -12.29 2.89
N LYS A 160 -20.31 -13.03 3.96
CA LYS A 160 -19.71 -12.81 5.28
C LYS A 160 -18.21 -13.12 5.29
N ALA A 161 -17.82 -14.24 4.69
CA ALA A 161 -16.41 -14.63 4.56
C ALA A 161 -15.64 -13.57 3.77
N LEU A 162 -16.19 -13.08 2.65
CA LEU A 162 -15.59 -12.01 1.87
C LEU A 162 -15.52 -10.72 2.67
N GLU A 163 -16.55 -10.34 3.43
CA GLU A 163 -16.51 -9.14 4.26
C GLU A 163 -15.39 -9.18 5.31
N GLU A 164 -15.18 -10.32 5.96
CA GLU A 164 -14.13 -10.51 6.97
C GLU A 164 -12.73 -10.68 6.34
N ALA A 165 -12.66 -11.38 5.20
CA ALA A 165 -11.42 -11.72 4.52
C ALA A 165 -10.91 -10.61 3.60
N LEU A 166 -11.78 -9.76 3.05
CA LEU A 166 -11.43 -8.77 2.02
C LEU A 166 -10.28 -7.86 2.47
N PRO A 167 -10.27 -7.29 3.69
CA PRO A 167 -9.15 -6.47 4.13
C PRO A 167 -7.82 -7.21 4.07
N TRP A 168 -7.81 -8.53 4.28
CA TRP A 168 -6.61 -9.36 4.24
C TRP A 168 -6.25 -9.83 2.82
N THR A 169 -7.23 -10.18 2.00
CA THR A 169 -6.98 -10.61 0.61
C THR A 169 -6.42 -9.46 -0.23
N LEU A 170 -6.78 -8.22 0.06
CA LEU A 170 -6.21 -7.02 -0.59
C LEU A 170 -4.70 -6.87 -0.40
N LEU A 171 -4.09 -7.50 0.61
CA LEU A 171 -2.63 -7.49 0.79
C LEU A 171 -1.92 -8.50 -0.12
N ASP A 172 -2.65 -9.40 -0.78
CA ASP A 172 -2.06 -10.33 -1.74
C ASP A 172 -1.54 -9.55 -2.95
N GLU A 173 -0.31 -9.86 -3.38
CA GLU A 173 0.26 -9.24 -4.58
C GLU A 173 -0.48 -9.73 -5.82
N ASP A 174 -0.97 -10.97 -5.80
CA ASP A 174 -1.69 -11.63 -6.88
C ASP A 174 -3.22 -11.52 -6.71
N PHE A 175 -3.70 -10.45 -6.07
CA PHE A 175 -5.13 -10.28 -5.77
C PHE A 175 -6.01 -10.40 -7.02
N ASP A 176 -5.62 -9.74 -8.11
CA ASP A 176 -6.41 -9.67 -9.35
C ASP A 176 -6.56 -11.07 -9.98
N ASP A 177 -5.42 -11.70 -10.29
CA ASP A 177 -5.36 -13.06 -10.85
C ASP A 177 -6.09 -14.08 -9.97
N ARG A 178 -5.93 -13.98 -8.65
CA ARG A 178 -6.55 -14.91 -7.72
C ARG A 178 -8.05 -14.68 -7.59
N ALA A 179 -8.49 -13.43 -7.51
CA ALA A 179 -9.92 -13.08 -7.51
C ALA A 179 -10.58 -13.57 -8.79
N GLU A 180 -9.99 -13.32 -9.95
CA GLU A 180 -10.50 -13.82 -11.23
C GLU A 180 -10.58 -15.35 -11.22
N LYS A 181 -9.53 -16.05 -10.79
CA LYS A 181 -9.50 -17.52 -10.75
C LYS A 181 -10.59 -18.12 -9.85
N ILE A 182 -10.79 -17.58 -8.64
CA ILE A 182 -11.76 -18.10 -7.66
C ILE A 182 -13.19 -17.83 -8.12
N PHE A 183 -13.44 -16.64 -8.66
CA PHE A 183 -14.78 -16.17 -9.01
C PHE A 183 -15.11 -16.31 -10.50
N ARG A 184 -14.28 -17.01 -11.28
CA ARG A 184 -14.53 -17.27 -12.70
C ARG A 184 -15.85 -18.01 -12.95
N THR A 185 -16.19 -18.93 -12.05
CA THR A 185 -17.33 -19.84 -12.19
C THR A 185 -18.45 -19.55 -11.20
N ARG A 186 -18.29 -18.54 -10.34
CA ARG A 186 -19.23 -18.22 -9.25
C ARG A 186 -19.44 -16.71 -9.15
N PRO A 187 -20.69 -16.22 -8.97
CA PRO A 187 -20.93 -14.82 -8.72
C PRO A 187 -20.32 -14.40 -7.37
N VAL A 188 -19.85 -13.15 -7.28
CA VAL A 188 -19.37 -12.54 -6.04
C VAL A 188 -20.56 -11.90 -5.33
N TYR A 189 -20.87 -12.38 -4.13
CA TYR A 189 -21.83 -11.72 -3.24
C TYR A 189 -21.13 -10.59 -2.51
N LEU A 190 -21.55 -9.35 -2.78
CA LEU A 190 -20.86 -8.17 -2.28
C LEU A 190 -21.18 -7.92 -0.80
N PRO A 191 -20.19 -7.48 0.00
CA PRO A 191 -20.45 -7.05 1.37
C PRO A 191 -21.52 -5.96 1.43
N HIS A 192 -22.27 -5.91 2.54
CA HIS A 192 -23.39 -4.99 2.70
C HIS A 192 -23.00 -3.51 2.51
N TRP A 193 -21.79 -3.13 2.92
CA TRP A 193 -21.24 -1.78 2.80
C TRP A 193 -20.77 -1.42 1.37
N TRP A 194 -20.70 -2.39 0.45
CA TRP A 194 -20.16 -2.17 -0.90
C TRP A 194 -20.93 -1.11 -1.68
N SER A 195 -22.25 -1.04 -1.47
CA SER A 195 -23.11 -0.02 -2.08
C SER A 195 -22.71 1.41 -1.68
N ALA A 196 -22.11 1.60 -0.50
CA ALA A 196 -21.57 2.87 -0.05
C ALA A 196 -20.17 3.17 -0.62
N TYR A 197 -19.47 2.15 -1.14
CA TYR A 197 -18.20 2.30 -1.85
C TYR A 197 -18.40 2.53 -3.36
N ASP A 198 -19.30 1.76 -3.97
CA ASP A 198 -19.58 1.79 -5.40
C ASP A 198 -21.05 2.14 -5.66
N PRO A 199 -21.37 3.43 -5.86
CA PRO A 199 -22.75 3.86 -6.12
C PRO A 199 -23.33 3.25 -7.41
N GLY A 200 -22.50 2.80 -8.35
CA GLY A 200 -22.96 2.12 -9.58
C GLY A 200 -23.65 0.79 -9.30
N THR A 201 -23.28 0.10 -8.21
CA THR A 201 -23.89 -1.18 -7.81
C THR A 201 -25.31 -1.03 -7.26
N GLN A 202 -25.72 0.19 -6.86
CA GLN A 202 -27.10 0.49 -6.42
C GLN A 202 -28.11 0.43 -7.58
N GLY A 203 -27.65 0.53 -8.82
CA GLY A 203 -28.50 0.43 -10.02
C GLY A 203 -29.00 -0.98 -10.34
N ALA A 204 -28.36 -2.02 -9.79
CA ALA A 204 -28.76 -3.42 -10.03
C ALA A 204 -29.94 -3.89 -9.15
N ALA A 205 -30.30 -3.14 -8.10
CA ALA A 205 -31.27 -3.54 -7.08
C ALA A 205 -32.60 -2.76 -7.09
N ARG A 206 -32.81 -1.81 -8.02
CA ARG A 206 -34.10 -1.12 -8.16
C ARG A 206 -34.97 -1.80 -9.22
N PRO A 207 -36.21 -2.22 -8.92
CA PRO A 207 -37.16 -2.58 -9.96
C PRO A 207 -37.43 -1.31 -10.78
N ARG A 208 -36.95 -1.29 -12.02
CA ARG A 208 -37.25 -0.23 -12.98
C ARG A 208 -38.76 -0.25 -13.23
N GLN A 209 -39.48 0.62 -12.55
CA GLN A 209 -40.85 0.95 -12.92
C GLN A 209 -40.84 1.39 -14.38
N THR A 210 -41.70 0.75 -15.15
CA THR A 210 -41.89 0.91 -16.59
C THR A 210 -42.35 2.33 -16.91
N GLY A 211 -41.47 3.09 -17.57
CA GLY A 211 -41.79 4.28 -18.35
C GLY A 211 -41.02 4.22 -19.68
N HIS A 212 -41.75 4.26 -20.79
CA HIS A 212 -41.30 4.09 -22.18
C HIS A 212 -40.58 5.38 -22.73
N PRO A 213 -39.99 5.41 -23.94
CA PRO A 213 -38.53 5.52 -24.14
C PRO A 213 -38.09 6.69 -25.04
N THR A 214 -36.81 7.07 -25.00
CA THR A 214 -36.11 7.67 -26.16
C THR A 214 -34.61 7.37 -26.15
N GLY A 215 -34.17 6.76 -27.25
CA GLY A 215 -32.82 6.71 -27.86
C GLY A 215 -31.55 6.79 -27.01
N GLY A 216 -30.76 5.70 -27.04
CA GLY A 216 -29.34 5.74 -26.70
C GLY A 216 -28.78 4.35 -26.39
N ALA A 217 -28.08 3.75 -27.35
CA ALA A 217 -27.48 2.43 -27.23
C ALA A 217 -26.39 2.38 -26.15
N VAL A 218 -26.57 1.50 -25.16
CA VAL A 218 -25.47 0.90 -24.39
C VAL A 218 -25.72 -0.60 -24.28
N SER A 219 -24.66 -1.36 -24.57
CA SER A 219 -24.64 -2.80 -24.73
C SER A 219 -25.33 -3.55 -23.58
N ALA A 220 -26.24 -4.45 -23.96
CA ALA A 220 -26.86 -5.40 -23.06
C ALA A 220 -25.87 -6.52 -22.71
N SER A 221 -25.52 -6.65 -21.43
CA SER A 221 -24.98 -7.90 -20.89
C SER A 221 -26.09 -8.95 -20.78
N PRO A 222 -25.77 -10.26 -20.85
CA PRO A 222 -26.78 -11.30 -20.96
C PRO A 222 -27.59 -11.44 -19.68
N ARG A 223 -28.92 -11.45 -19.82
CA ARG A 223 -29.84 -11.97 -18.80
C ARG A 223 -29.55 -13.46 -18.58
N GLY A 224 -29.26 -13.85 -17.33
CA GLY A 224 -29.20 -15.25 -16.96
C GLY A 224 -28.97 -15.44 -15.46
N GLY A 225 -29.99 -15.93 -14.74
CA GLY A 225 -29.87 -16.41 -13.37
C GLY A 225 -30.86 -15.74 -12.40
N ALA A 226 -31.90 -16.46 -11.99
CA ALA A 226 -32.67 -16.11 -10.81
C ALA A 226 -31.76 -16.26 -9.58
N HIS A 227 -31.17 -15.15 -9.13
CA HIS A 227 -30.33 -15.11 -7.94
C HIS A 227 -31.21 -15.04 -6.68
N PRO A 228 -30.76 -15.58 -5.54
CA PRO A 228 -31.50 -15.48 -4.28
C PRO A 228 -31.80 -14.02 -3.96
N SER A 229 -33.05 -13.76 -3.63
CA SER A 229 -33.69 -12.45 -3.53
C SER A 229 -32.85 -11.38 -2.82
N GLY A 230 -32.47 -10.32 -3.55
CA GLY A 230 -32.14 -9.00 -2.98
C GLY A 230 -30.66 -8.68 -2.70
N LEU A 231 -29.72 -9.59 -2.88
CA LEU A 231 -28.29 -9.31 -2.66
C LEU A 231 -27.60 -8.79 -3.93
N PRO A 232 -26.80 -7.69 -3.86
CA PRO A 232 -26.02 -7.22 -5.00
C PRO A 232 -24.88 -8.20 -5.30
N THR A 233 -24.84 -8.69 -6.54
CA THR A 233 -23.79 -9.60 -7.02
C THR A 233 -23.02 -9.01 -8.20
N LEU A 234 -21.74 -9.32 -8.31
CA LEU A 234 -20.94 -9.02 -9.51
C LEU A 234 -20.24 -10.28 -10.03
N PRO A 235 -20.02 -10.40 -11.34
CA PRO A 235 -19.03 -11.35 -11.87
C PRO A 235 -17.66 -11.13 -11.22
N GLY A 236 -16.90 -12.20 -11.01
CA GLY A 236 -15.57 -12.16 -10.39
C GLY A 236 -14.62 -11.13 -10.98
N GLY A 237 -14.52 -11.10 -12.31
CA GLY A 237 -13.69 -10.13 -13.03
C GLY A 237 -14.14 -8.68 -12.83
N GLU A 238 -15.44 -8.42 -12.76
CA GLU A 238 -15.96 -7.06 -12.51
C GLU A 238 -15.70 -6.62 -11.07
N PHE A 239 -15.80 -7.54 -10.11
CA PHE A 239 -15.42 -7.28 -8.72
C PHE A 239 -13.93 -6.93 -8.60
N ALA A 240 -13.05 -7.76 -9.17
CA ALA A 240 -11.61 -7.55 -9.16
C ALA A 240 -11.24 -6.23 -9.85
N ALA A 241 -11.80 -5.98 -11.03
CA ALA A 241 -11.63 -4.73 -11.76
C ALA A 241 -12.13 -3.53 -10.94
N SER A 242 -13.27 -3.63 -10.26
CA SER A 242 -13.77 -2.54 -9.42
C SER A 242 -12.78 -2.18 -8.30
N VAL A 243 -12.17 -3.16 -7.63
CA VAL A 243 -11.13 -2.90 -6.62
C VAL A 243 -9.89 -2.26 -7.26
N VAL A 244 -9.38 -2.84 -8.34
CA VAL A 244 -8.16 -2.39 -9.01
C VAL A 244 -8.31 -0.98 -9.58
N SER A 245 -9.42 -0.70 -10.25
CA SER A 245 -9.79 0.65 -10.71
C SER A 245 -9.91 1.64 -9.54
N GLY A 246 -10.41 1.18 -8.38
CA GLY A 246 -10.42 1.97 -7.15
C GLY A 246 -9.02 2.43 -6.72
N ILE A 247 -8.05 1.52 -6.73
CA ILE A 247 -6.65 1.81 -6.40
C ILE A 247 -6.04 2.77 -7.43
N GLN A 248 -6.27 2.52 -8.72
CA GLN A 248 -5.77 3.36 -9.81
C GLN A 248 -6.33 4.79 -9.76
N ASN A 249 -7.64 4.94 -9.54
CA ASN A 249 -8.30 6.25 -9.44
C ASN A 249 -7.79 7.04 -8.22
N PHE A 250 -7.56 6.37 -7.09
CA PHE A 250 -6.97 7.03 -5.92
C PHE A 250 -5.58 7.59 -6.26
N SER A 251 -4.75 6.80 -6.95
CA SER A 251 -3.41 7.18 -7.36
C SER A 251 -3.40 8.37 -8.34
N SER A 252 -4.21 8.32 -9.40
CA SER A 252 -4.22 9.38 -10.43
C SER A 252 -4.83 10.69 -9.92
N GLN A 253 -5.88 10.62 -9.10
CA GLN A 253 -6.69 11.80 -8.80
C GLN A 253 -6.34 12.47 -7.47
N ILE A 254 -6.08 11.67 -6.43
CA ILE A 254 -5.78 12.20 -5.09
C ILE A 254 -4.28 12.43 -4.95
N ILE A 255 -3.48 11.42 -5.30
CA ILE A 255 -2.03 11.46 -5.12
C ILE A 255 -1.35 12.27 -6.24
N GLY A 256 -1.75 12.02 -7.49
CA GLY A 256 -1.11 12.58 -8.68
C GLY A 256 0.23 11.88 -8.96
N ASN A 257 1.35 12.51 -8.61
CA ASN A 257 2.66 11.87 -8.75
C ASN A 257 2.92 10.91 -7.59
N LEU A 258 2.67 9.61 -7.81
CA LEU A 258 2.90 8.54 -6.85
C LEU A 258 4.37 8.49 -6.38
N THR A 259 5.31 8.77 -7.29
CA THR A 259 6.75 8.75 -6.98
C THR A 259 7.08 9.84 -5.96
N ASP A 260 6.67 11.08 -6.20
CA ASP A 260 6.94 12.20 -5.30
C ASP A 260 6.24 12.00 -3.95
N PHE A 261 5.01 11.50 -4.00
CA PHE A 261 4.23 11.24 -2.81
C PHE A 261 4.90 10.21 -1.89
N THR A 262 5.33 9.09 -2.48
CA THR A 262 6.01 8.01 -1.78
C THR A 262 7.39 8.43 -1.28
N SER A 263 8.10 9.24 -2.07
CA SER A 263 9.41 9.80 -1.70
C SER A 263 9.30 10.73 -0.49
N GLY A 264 8.27 11.57 -0.43
CA GLY A 264 8.00 12.42 0.74
C GLY A 264 7.72 11.63 2.03
N ILE A 265 7.11 10.45 1.92
CA ILE A 265 6.85 9.57 3.07
C ILE A 265 8.13 8.85 3.49
N THR A 266 8.83 8.23 2.55
CA THR A 266 10.07 7.48 2.82
C THR A 266 11.17 8.39 3.36
N GLN A 267 11.31 9.63 2.88
CA GLN A 267 12.26 10.60 3.45
C GLN A 267 12.00 10.92 4.93
N LYS A 268 10.72 10.94 5.36
CA LYS A 268 10.32 11.21 6.75
C LYS A 268 10.37 9.97 7.67
N THR A 269 10.34 8.78 7.10
CA THR A 269 10.19 7.51 7.84
C THR A 269 11.44 6.63 7.81
N ASN A 270 12.23 6.74 6.75
CA ASN A 270 13.46 6.02 6.49
C ASN A 270 14.46 6.92 5.72
N PRO A 271 14.98 7.99 6.36
CA PRO A 271 15.89 8.93 5.70
C PRO A 271 17.19 8.23 5.26
N ILE A 272 17.77 8.70 4.16
CA ILE A 272 19.09 8.24 3.69
C ILE A 272 20.11 8.52 4.80
N PRO A 273 20.90 7.51 5.24
CA PRO A 273 22.00 7.75 6.16
C PRO A 273 22.90 8.80 5.53
N LYS A 274 23.04 9.96 6.17
CA LYS A 274 24.02 10.94 5.74
C LYS A 274 25.39 10.29 5.94
N SER A 275 26.12 10.03 4.86
CA SER A 275 27.55 9.79 5.01
C SER A 275 28.11 11.08 5.58
N SER A 276 28.49 11.06 6.85
CA SER A 276 29.38 12.08 7.38
C SER A 276 30.69 11.93 6.62
N SER A 277 30.83 12.63 5.49
CA SER A 277 32.14 12.91 4.95
C SER A 277 32.81 13.77 6.02
N SER A 278 33.63 13.13 6.85
CA SER A 278 34.63 13.83 7.64
C SER A 278 35.50 14.57 6.64
N SER A 279 35.17 15.84 6.41
CA SER A 279 36.07 16.80 5.80
C SER A 279 37.28 16.89 6.73
N HIS A 280 38.29 16.08 6.45
CA HIS A 280 39.64 16.33 6.94
C HIS A 280 40.05 17.68 6.33
N HIS A 281 39.80 18.76 7.06
CA HIS A 281 40.57 19.99 6.93
C HIS A 281 41.95 19.68 7.50
N GLY A 282 42.78 19.05 6.67
CA GLY A 282 44.23 19.04 6.86
C GLY A 282 44.74 20.41 6.45
N GLY A 283 45.38 21.08 7.40
CA GLY A 283 45.81 22.47 7.30
C GLY A 283 46.78 22.71 6.15
N GLY A 284 46.75 23.95 5.66
CA GLY A 284 47.76 24.43 4.72
C GLY A 284 49.14 24.36 5.35
N SER A 285 50.10 23.86 4.58
CA SER A 285 51.48 24.25 4.71
C SER A 285 52.09 24.32 3.32
N SER A 286 52.59 25.52 3.03
CA SER A 286 53.58 25.84 2.00
C SER A 286 54.68 24.79 1.88
N GLY A 287 55.18 24.59 0.66
CA GLY A 287 56.47 23.94 0.44
C GLY A 287 56.50 23.20 -0.89
N GLY A 288 57.31 23.69 -1.82
CA GLY A 288 57.44 23.11 -3.15
C GLY A 288 58.19 21.78 -3.18
N HIS A 289 58.37 21.35 -4.44
CA HIS A 289 59.27 20.30 -4.93
C HIS A 289 58.59 18.96 -5.24
N SER A 290 58.43 18.77 -6.56
CA SER A 290 58.71 17.55 -7.32
C SER A 290 58.74 16.23 -6.55
N CYS A 291 57.81 15.33 -6.88
CA CYS A 291 58.20 14.03 -7.46
C CYS A 291 56.96 13.27 -7.92
N ALA A 292 56.99 12.85 -9.19
CA ALA A 292 56.12 11.80 -9.69
C ALA A 292 56.44 10.49 -8.97
N CYS A 293 55.41 9.79 -8.49
CA CYS A 293 55.49 8.35 -8.26
C CYS A 293 54.13 7.72 -8.51
N ALA A 294 54.00 7.14 -9.70
CA ALA A 294 53.14 5.99 -9.92
C ALA A 294 53.63 4.82 -9.06
N CYS A 295 52.73 4.09 -8.41
CA CYS A 295 52.96 2.70 -8.07
C CYS A 295 51.65 1.92 -8.12
N ALA A 296 51.58 1.06 -9.12
CA ALA A 296 50.69 -0.09 -9.20
C ALA A 296 51.32 -1.28 -8.45
N CYS A 297 50.47 -2.24 -8.07
CA CYS A 297 50.79 -3.58 -7.54
C CYS A 297 51.40 -3.62 -6.13
N ALA A 298 51.29 -4.66 -5.32
CA ALA A 298 50.46 -5.87 -5.24
C ALA A 298 50.95 -6.57 -3.95
N CYS A 299 50.06 -7.31 -3.28
CA CYS A 299 50.38 -8.48 -2.44
C CYS A 299 51.30 -8.34 -1.20
N ALA A 300 50.85 -9.06 -0.16
CA ALA A 300 51.64 -9.70 0.90
C ALA A 300 52.31 -8.80 1.95
N GLY A 301 52.00 -9.10 3.21
CA GLY A 301 52.38 -8.29 4.35
C GLY A 301 53.88 -8.27 4.64
N CYS A 302 54.29 -7.17 5.29
CA CYS A 302 55.31 -7.15 6.31
C CYS A 302 55.01 -5.98 7.25
N ALA A 303 55.04 -6.27 8.55
CA ALA A 303 55.01 -5.28 9.61
C ALA A 303 56.33 -4.48 9.60
N CYS A 304 56.23 -3.16 9.79
CA CYS A 304 57.28 -2.30 10.37
C CYS A 304 56.55 -1.08 10.95
N ALA A 305 56.35 -1.04 12.27
CA ALA A 305 57.25 -0.39 13.22
C ALA A 305 57.10 1.14 13.17
N CYS A 306 56.41 1.69 14.17
CA CYS A 306 56.45 3.11 14.50
C CYS A 306 57.89 3.52 14.81
N ALA A 307 58.39 4.54 14.10
CA ALA A 307 59.49 5.38 14.54
C ALA A 307 58.97 6.82 14.58
N GLY A 308 59.06 7.44 15.75
CA GLY A 308 58.72 8.84 15.97
C GLY A 308 59.83 9.81 15.57
N GLY A 309 59.47 11.09 15.53
CA GLY A 309 60.32 12.24 15.22
C GLY A 309 59.54 13.13 14.26
N GLY A 310 59.09 14.32 14.61
CA GLY A 310 59.75 15.34 15.40
C GLY A 310 60.02 16.51 14.46
N ARG A 311 59.23 17.59 14.66
CA ARG A 311 59.14 18.85 13.89
C ARG A 311 58.19 18.82 12.71
#